data_AF-A0A947S472-F1
#
_entry.id   AF-A0A947S472-F1
#
_cell.length_a   1.000
_cell.length_b   1.000
_cell.length_c   1.000
_cell.angle_alpha   90.00
_cell.angle_beta   90.00
_cell.angle_gamma   90.00
#
_symmetry.space_group_name_H-M   'P 1'
#
loop_
_entity.id
_entity.type
_entity.pdbx_description
1 polymer ?
#
loop_
_entity_poly.entity_id
_entity_poly.type
_entity_poly.pdbx_seq_one_letter_code
_entity_poly.pdbx_strand_id
1 'polypeptide(L)'
;MNKEQSSEIDRLETKYRNLLQIALMNRILGDNSTEEQRDEWMLANAEKISGIIDGDSEKSQEIRELARQGRYDKAADLLKELINNHE
;
A
#
# COMPACT_ATOMS: atom_id res chain seq x y z
N MET A 1 -29.04 -8.17 9.57
CA MET A 1 -28.52 -8.05 8.18
C MET A 1 -27.60 -6.83 8.20
N ASN A 2 -26.28 -6.85 8.00
CA ASN A 2 -25.32 -7.82 7.47
C ASN A 2 -24.03 -7.67 8.29
N LYS A 3 -23.60 -8.69 9.05
CA LYS A 3 -22.27 -8.69 9.72
C LYS A 3 -21.21 -9.45 8.91
N GLU A 4 -21.64 -10.16 7.86
CA GLU A 4 -20.76 -11.00 7.03
C GLU A 4 -20.10 -10.21 5.89
N GLN A 5 -20.72 -9.12 5.40
CA GLN A 5 -20.10 -8.29 4.36
C GLN A 5 -18.91 -7.46 4.88
N SER A 6 -18.93 -7.06 6.15
CA SER A 6 -17.85 -6.25 6.75
C SER A 6 -16.53 -7.01 6.84
N SER A 7 -16.57 -8.32 7.13
CA SER A 7 -15.36 -9.13 7.33
C SER A 7 -14.72 -9.60 6.01
N GLU A 8 -15.51 -9.81 4.96
CA GLU A 8 -14.97 -10.08 3.61
C GLU A 8 -14.35 -8.82 3.00
N ILE A 9 -14.97 -7.65 3.17
CA ILE A 9 -14.41 -6.37 2.74
C ILE A 9 -13.07 -6.13 3.45
N ASP A 10 -13.00 -6.32 4.78
CA ASP A 10 -11.74 -6.17 5.54
C ASP A 10 -10.62 -7.10 5.05
N ARG A 11 -10.93 -8.37 4.77
CA ARG A 11 -9.92 -9.35 4.28
C ARG A 11 -9.47 -9.07 2.86
N LEU A 12 -10.38 -8.67 1.99
CA LEU A 12 -10.08 -8.32 0.60
C LEU A 12 -9.21 -7.05 0.55
N GLU A 13 -9.53 -6.04 1.36
CA GLU A 13 -8.71 -4.83 1.51
C GLU A 13 -7.33 -5.13 2.10
N THR A 14 -7.24 -6.03 3.08
CA THR A 14 -5.96 -6.48 3.65
C THR A 14 -5.09 -7.15 2.57
N LYS A 15 -5.67 -8.01 1.74
CA LYS A 15 -4.93 -8.67 0.64
C LYS A 15 -4.36 -7.65 -0.35
N TYR A 16 -5.18 -6.70 -0.80
CA TYR A 16 -4.74 -5.68 -1.76
C TYR A 16 -3.68 -4.74 -1.17
N ARG A 17 -3.83 -4.40 0.11
CA ARG A 17 -2.83 -3.62 0.86
C ARG A 17 -1.49 -4.34 0.92
N ASN A 18 -1.47 -5.63 1.28
CA ASN A 18 -0.23 -6.41 1.35
C ASN A 18 0.48 -6.48 0.00
N LEU A 19 -0.27 -6.74 -1.09
CA LEU A 19 0.29 -6.79 -2.44
C LEU A 19 0.83 -5.42 -2.90
N LEU A 20 0.13 -4.34 -2.56
CA LEU A 20 0.60 -2.97 -2.80
C LEU A 20 1.89 -2.67 -2.03
N GLN A 21 1.98 -3.05 -0.74
CA GLN A 21 3.18 -2.84 0.07
C GLN A 21 4.38 -3.62 -0.48
N ILE A 22 4.17 -4.85 -0.96
CA ILE A 22 5.23 -5.63 -1.62
C ILE A 22 5.70 -4.94 -2.91
N ALA A 23 4.77 -4.48 -3.75
CA ALA A 23 5.12 -3.76 -4.98
C ALA A 23 5.90 -2.47 -4.66
N LEU A 24 5.46 -1.72 -3.64
CA LEU A 24 6.14 -0.51 -3.18
C LEU A 24 7.57 -0.80 -2.71
N MET A 25 7.77 -1.81 -1.86
CA MET A 25 9.09 -2.21 -1.40
C MET A 25 10.01 -2.58 -2.56
N ASN A 26 9.53 -3.36 -3.53
CA ASN A 26 10.32 -3.69 -4.72
C ASN A 26 10.70 -2.43 -5.54
N ARG A 27 9.86 -1.38 -5.54
CA ARG A 27 10.17 -0.11 -6.24
C ARG A 27 11.11 0.83 -5.48
N ILE A 28 11.23 0.67 -4.17
CA ILE A 28 12.06 1.53 -3.32
C ILE A 28 13.40 0.87 -3.02
N LEU A 29 13.37 -0.39 -2.59
CA LEU A 29 14.55 -1.14 -2.15
C LEU A 29 15.18 -1.97 -3.28
N GLY A 30 14.44 -2.19 -4.38
CA GLY A 30 14.86 -3.05 -5.48
C GLY A 30 14.69 -4.54 -5.19
N ASP A 31 14.82 -5.36 -6.24
CA ASP A 31 14.52 -6.80 -6.19
C ASP A 31 15.51 -7.62 -5.34
N ASN A 32 16.70 -7.07 -5.04
CA ASN A 32 17.76 -7.76 -4.28
C ASN A 32 17.78 -7.42 -2.77
N SER A 33 16.79 -6.67 -2.28
CA SER A 33 16.71 -6.32 -0.86
C SER A 33 16.42 -7.54 0.00
N THR A 34 17.15 -7.67 1.11
CA THR A 34 16.95 -8.78 2.07
C THR A 34 15.62 -8.63 2.80
N GLU A 35 15.14 -9.73 3.39
CA GLU A 35 13.94 -9.72 4.24
C GLU A 35 14.09 -8.73 5.40
N GLU A 36 15.24 -8.72 6.07
CA GLU A 36 15.52 -7.80 7.18
C GLU A 36 15.48 -6.32 6.73
N GLN A 37 16.04 -5.98 5.56
CA GLN A 37 15.95 -4.62 5.01
C GLN A 37 14.52 -4.20 4.67
N ARG A 38 13.72 -5.15 4.16
CA ARG A 38 12.30 -4.92 3.86
C ARG A 38 11.50 -4.68 5.14
N ASP A 39 11.76 -5.48 6.17
CA ASP A 39 11.10 -5.37 7.47
C ASP A 39 11.46 -4.06 8.19
N GLU A 40 12.75 -3.70 8.24
CA GLU A 40 13.21 -2.44 8.82
C GLU A 40 12.59 -1.23 8.12
N TRP A 41 12.56 -1.25 6.78
CA TRP A 41 11.97 -0.17 6.00
C TRP A 41 10.45 -0.08 6.22
N MET A 42 9.75 -1.22 6.23
CA MET A 42 8.32 -1.27 6.51
C MET A 42 8.01 -0.79 7.93
N LEU A 43 8.78 -1.19 8.94
CA LEU A 43 8.61 -0.71 10.31
C LEU A 43 8.76 0.81 10.41
N ALA A 44 9.73 1.38 9.69
CA ALA A 44 9.95 2.84 9.67
C ALA A 44 8.87 3.62 8.90
N ASN A 45 8.22 3.00 7.90
CA ASN A 45 7.30 3.68 6.98
C ASN A 45 5.84 3.26 7.10
N ALA A 46 5.51 2.24 7.89
CA ALA A 46 4.18 1.62 7.94
C ALA A 46 3.07 2.64 8.28
N GLU A 47 3.30 3.49 9.27
CA GLU A 47 2.32 4.51 9.67
C GLU A 47 2.07 5.53 8.56
N LYS A 48 3.14 6.03 7.93
CA LYS A 48 3.06 6.96 6.79
C LYS A 48 2.34 6.33 5.60
N ILE A 49 2.67 5.07 5.27
CA ILE A 49 2.02 4.31 4.20
C ILE A 49 0.52 4.13 4.49
N SER A 50 0.15 3.72 5.70
CA SER A 50 -1.26 3.55 6.06
C SER A 50 -2.00 4.88 6.00
N GLY A 51 -1.42 5.95 6.53
CA GLY A 51 -2.02 7.29 6.48
C GLY A 51 -2.28 7.77 5.05
N ILE A 52 -1.37 7.50 4.11
CA ILE A 52 -1.58 7.85 2.70
C ILE A 52 -2.68 6.99 2.07
N ILE A 53 -2.68 5.68 2.30
CA ILE A 53 -3.68 4.76 1.72
C ILE A 53 -5.08 5.06 2.27
N ASP A 54 -5.16 5.35 3.58
CA ASP A 54 -6.43 5.57 4.27
C ASP A 54 -6.94 7.01 4.15
N GLY A 55 -6.09 7.94 3.71
CA GLY A 55 -6.45 9.34 3.52
C GLY A 55 -7.62 9.56 2.56
N ASP A 56 -8.22 10.75 2.66
CA ASP A 56 -9.40 11.13 1.86
C ASP A 56 -9.05 11.88 0.58
N SER A 57 -7.75 12.03 0.25
CA SER A 57 -7.32 12.71 -0.97
C SER A 57 -7.70 11.95 -2.23
N GLU A 58 -7.86 12.66 -3.36
CA GLU A 58 -8.11 12.03 -4.67
C GLU A 58 -7.03 10.98 -5.00
N LYS A 59 -5.77 11.26 -4.69
CA LYS A 59 -4.65 10.33 -4.91
C LYS A 59 -4.74 9.09 -3.99
N SER A 60 -5.16 9.25 -2.74
CA SER A 60 -5.40 8.13 -1.81
C SER A 60 -6.49 7.20 -2.33
N GLN A 61 -7.58 7.78 -2.85
CA GLN A 61 -8.66 7.02 -3.49
C GLN A 61 -8.19 6.30 -4.75
N GLU A 62 -7.40 6.96 -5.60
CA GLU A 62 -6.83 6.38 -6.81
C GLU A 62 -5.91 5.19 -6.51
N ILE A 63 -5.05 5.29 -5.48
CA ILE A 63 -4.18 4.18 -5.03
C ILE A 63 -5.01 2.96 -4.62
N ARG A 64 -6.07 3.17 -3.82
CA ARG A 64 -6.97 2.08 -3.38
C ARG A 64 -7.68 1.42 -4.57
N GLU A 65 -8.17 2.22 -5.52
CA GLU A 65 -8.85 1.72 -6.70
C GLU A 65 -7.91 0.91 -7.62
N LEU A 66 -6.70 1.42 -7.88
CA LEU A 66 -5.69 0.70 -8.65
C LEU A 66 -5.31 -0.63 -7.98
N ALA A 67 -5.17 -0.66 -6.65
CA ALA A 67 -4.88 -1.88 -5.91
C ALA A 67 -6.02 -2.91 -5.99
N ARG A 68 -7.29 -2.47 -5.92
CA ARG A 68 -8.47 -3.34 -6.12
C ARG A 68 -8.53 -3.92 -7.54
N GLN A 69 -8.09 -3.17 -8.54
CA GLN A 69 -7.99 -3.62 -9.93
C GLN A 69 -6.79 -4.54 -10.20
N GLY A 70 -5.94 -4.81 -9.20
CA GLY A 70 -4.71 -5.61 -9.38
C GLY A 70 -3.56 -4.84 -10.06
N ARG A 71 -3.67 -3.53 -10.22
CA ARG A 71 -2.66 -2.67 -10.85
C ARG A 71 -1.64 -2.16 -9.84
N TYR A 72 -1.01 -3.08 -9.12
CA TYR A 72 -0.13 -2.78 -7.98
C TYR A 72 1.08 -1.93 -8.35
N ASP A 73 1.69 -2.13 -9.52
CA ASP A 73 2.85 -1.34 -9.96
C ASP A 73 2.52 0.16 -10.03
N LYS A 74 1.38 0.50 -10.63
CA LYS A 74 0.96 1.90 -10.78
C LYS A 74 0.51 2.51 -9.46
N ALA A 75 -0.15 1.71 -8.62
CA ALA A 75 -0.50 2.13 -7.27
C ALA A 75 0.77 2.39 -6.42
N ALA A 76 1.80 1.55 -6.58
CA ALA A 76 3.09 1.70 -5.90
C ALA A 76 3.85 2.94 -6.37
N ASP A 77 3.84 3.25 -7.67
CA ASP A 77 4.45 4.48 -8.20
C ASP A 77 3.80 5.74 -7.61
N LEU A 78 2.47 5.82 -7.58
CA LEU A 78 1.75 6.94 -6.95
C LEU A 78 2.03 7.05 -5.45
N LEU A 79 2.04 5.92 -4.75
CA LEU A 79 2.33 5.87 -3.33
C LEU A 79 3.77 6.33 -3.04
N LYS A 80 4.74 5.93 -3.87
CA LYS A 80 6.13 6.37 -3.78
C LYS A 80 6.28 7.88 -3.99
N GLU A 81 5.59 8.46 -4.98
CA GLU A 81 5.58 9.91 -5.18
C GLU A 81 5.05 10.66 -3.96
N LEU A 82 3.99 10.14 -3.33
CA LEU A 82 3.44 10.75 -2.12
C LEU A 82 4.37 10.62 -0.92
N ILE A 83 5.09 9.51 -0.80
CA ILE A 83 6.09 9.34 0.25
C ILE A 83 7.21 10.38 0.11
N ASN A 84 7.72 10.59 -1.12
CA ASN A 84 8.84 11.50 -1.39
C ASN A 84 8.45 13.00 -1.35
N ASN A 85 7.21 13.35 -1.67
CA ASN A 85 6.73 14.75 -1.62
C ASN A 85 6.35 15.23 -0.22
N HIS A 86 6.40 14.34 0.79
CA HIS A 86 6.13 14.63 2.20
C HIS A 86 7.41 14.74 3.05
N GLU A 87 8.57 14.92 2.42
CA GLU A 87 9.85 15.30 3.05
C GLU A 87 10.10 16.80 2.92
#